data_AF-A0A930I0J9-F1
#
_entry.id   AF-A0A930I0J9-F1
#
_cell.length_a   1.000
_cell.length_b   1.000
_cell.length_c   1.000
_cell.angle_alpha   90.00
_cell.angle_beta   90.00
_cell.angle_gamma   90.00
#
_symmetry.space_group_name_H-M   'P 1'
#
loop_
_entity.id
_entity.type
_entity.pdbx_description
1 polymer ?
#
loop_
_entity_poly.entity_id
_entity_poly.type
_entity_poly.pdbx_seq_one_letter_code
_entity_poly.pdbx_strand_id
1 'polypeptide(L)'
;MLQEIKVNRDRYYKVGYYPELKHYILAKTITWIAWYERYYSISKDKYKWFNNDIDKLNHLADELYHSGISTPRFTFSEMSTENNYSQTILLNKVFQRSIKNKPQQNEEHYSEIIQICHININERFL
;
A
#
# COMPACT_ATOMS: atom_id res chain seq x y z
N MET A 1 -8.95 -2.95 -4.00
CA MET A 1 -9.06 -2.40 -2.62
C MET A 1 -9.04 -3.53 -1.61
N LEU A 2 -8.52 -3.28 -0.41
CA LEU A 2 -8.58 -4.24 0.71
C LEU A 2 -10.04 -4.47 1.13
N GLN A 3 -10.36 -5.70 1.47
CA GLN A 3 -11.65 -6.13 2.02
C GLN A 3 -11.45 -6.63 3.45
N GLU A 4 -12.53 -6.66 4.23
CA GLU A 4 -12.51 -7.08 5.64
C GLU A 4 -11.44 -6.32 6.45
N ILE A 5 -11.37 -5.00 6.26
CA ILE A 5 -10.30 -4.18 6.81
C ILE A 5 -10.46 -4.09 8.34
N LYS A 6 -9.35 -4.31 9.04
CA LYS A 6 -9.20 -4.06 10.47
C LYS A 6 -8.07 -3.07 10.67
N VAL A 7 -8.30 -2.03 11.46
CA VAL A 7 -7.36 -0.90 11.61
C VAL A 7 -6.89 -0.82 13.05
N ASN A 8 -5.57 -0.78 13.24
CA ASN A 8 -4.94 -0.45 14.51
C ASN A 8 -4.35 0.96 14.40
N ARG A 9 -5.08 1.94 14.93
CA ARG A 9 -4.71 3.37 14.84
C ARG A 9 -3.50 3.69 15.71
N ASP A 10 -3.42 3.10 16.90
CA ASP A 10 -2.33 3.36 17.86
C ASP A 10 -0.97 2.89 17.33
N ARG A 11 -0.99 1.89 16.45
CA ARG A 11 0.22 1.32 15.83
C ARG A 11 0.35 1.64 14.34
N TYR A 12 -0.51 2.51 13.80
CA TYR A 12 -0.45 2.99 12.42
C TYR A 12 -0.38 1.88 11.36
N TYR A 13 -1.21 0.84 11.49
CA TYR A 13 -1.34 -0.18 10.46
C TYR A 13 -2.78 -0.65 10.28
N LYS A 14 -3.07 -1.24 9.13
CA LYS A 14 -4.31 -1.96 8.85
C LYS A 14 -4.01 -3.32 8.25
N VAL A 15 -4.91 -4.28 8.46
CA VAL A 15 -4.86 -5.60 7.84
C VAL A 15 -6.15 -5.86 7.07
N GLY A 16 -6.08 -6.64 6.00
CA GLY A 16 -7.26 -7.01 5.21
C GLY A 16 -6.91 -8.01 4.12
N TYR A 17 -7.93 -8.50 3.42
CA TYR A 17 -7.75 -9.38 2.27
C TYR A 17 -7.66 -8.56 0.98
N TYR A 18 -6.72 -8.89 0.09
CA TYR A 18 -6.62 -8.26 -1.22
C TYR A 18 -7.03 -9.26 -2.32
N PRO A 19 -8.26 -9.17 -2.87
CA PRO A 19 -8.81 -10.21 -3.76
C PRO A 19 -7.99 -10.45 -5.03
N GLU A 20 -7.47 -9.38 -5.64
CA GLU A 20 -6.74 -9.47 -6.90
C GLU A 20 -5.39 -10.16 -6.75
N LEU A 21 -4.83 -10.10 -5.54
CA LEU A 21 -3.56 -10.72 -5.21
C LEU A 21 -3.76 -12.08 -4.53
N LYS A 22 -4.99 -12.39 -4.11
CA LYS A 22 -5.39 -13.61 -3.40
C LYS A 22 -4.62 -13.86 -2.11
N HIS A 23 -4.29 -12.80 -1.38
CA HIS A 23 -3.61 -12.91 -0.09
C HIS A 23 -4.03 -11.82 0.89
N TYR A 24 -3.80 -12.08 2.17
CA TYR A 24 -3.96 -11.09 3.23
C TYR A 24 -2.76 -10.15 3.24
N ILE A 25 -3.02 -8.89 3.54
CA ILE A 25 -2.03 -7.81 3.54
C ILE A 25 -2.04 -7.13 4.90
N LEU A 26 -0.86 -6.76 5.37
CA LEU A 26 -0.64 -5.72 6.39
C LEU A 26 -0.13 -4.47 5.68
N ALA A 27 -0.87 -3.37 5.78
CA ALA A 27 -0.45 -2.06 5.30
C ALA A 27 0.00 -1.21 6.49
N LYS A 28 1.30 -0.89 6.55
CA LYS A 28 1.92 -0.09 7.61
C LYS A 28 2.11 1.34 7.10
N THR A 29 1.59 2.32 7.83
CA THR A 29 1.80 3.73 7.53
C THR A 29 3.19 4.15 8.01
N ILE A 30 3.93 4.81 7.12
CA ILE A 30 5.25 5.39 7.34
C ILE A 30 5.08 6.90 7.55
N THR A 31 5.18 7.33 8.80
CA THR A 31 4.81 8.69 9.23
C THR A 31 5.94 9.71 9.09
N TRP A 32 7.20 9.28 8.94
CA TRP A 32 8.36 10.17 9.04
C TRP A 32 8.74 10.94 7.76
N ILE A 33 8.31 10.49 6.57
CA ILE A 33 8.88 10.96 5.28
C ILE A 33 7.80 11.44 4.31
N ALA A 34 6.55 10.95 4.37
CA ALA A 34 5.46 11.49 3.57
C ALA A 34 4.05 10.96 3.93
N TRP A 35 3.87 10.27 5.07
CA TRP A 35 2.59 9.62 5.41
C TRP A 35 2.06 8.71 4.29
N TYR A 36 2.87 7.73 3.91
CA TYR A 36 2.54 6.75 2.87
C TYR A 36 2.47 5.34 3.44
N GLU A 37 1.87 4.40 2.72
CA GLU A 37 1.77 3.01 3.16
C GLU A 37 2.74 2.07 2.43
N ARG A 38 3.34 1.16 3.21
CA ARG A 38 4.01 -0.04 2.71
C ARG A 38 3.12 -1.25 2.94
N TYR A 39 3.03 -2.12 1.95
CA TYR A 39 2.12 -3.25 1.92
C TYR A 39 2.90 -4.57 1.98
N TYR A 40 2.53 -5.45 2.91
CA TYR A 40 3.22 -6.69 3.20
C TYR A 40 2.28 -7.89 3.16
N SER A 41 2.70 -8.98 2.53
CA SER A 41 1.94 -10.23 2.49
C SER A 41 1.98 -10.95 3.84
N ILE A 42 0.80 -11.32 4.33
CA ILE A 42 0.60 -12.08 5.57
C ILE A 42 -0.29 -13.29 5.30
N SER A 43 -0.16 -14.32 6.14
CA SER A 43 -1.06 -15.48 6.08
C SER A 43 -2.41 -15.14 6.70
N LYS A 44 -3.43 -15.98 6.39
CA LYS A 44 -4.74 -15.89 7.04
C LYS A 44 -4.64 -16.00 8.57
N ASP A 45 -3.72 -16.82 9.07
CA ASP A 45 -3.52 -16.99 10.52
C ASP A 45 -2.95 -15.71 11.16
N LYS A 46 -2.00 -15.04 10.49
CA LYS A 46 -1.50 -13.73 10.92
C LYS A 46 -2.59 -12.66 10.91
N TYR A 47 -3.49 -12.69 9.92
CA TYR A 47 -4.66 -11.78 9.90
C TYR A 47 -5.59 -12.02 11.11
N LYS A 48 -5.84 -13.29 11.48
CA LYS A 48 -6.70 -13.65 12.63
C LYS A 48 -6.13 -13.19 13.98
N TRP A 49 -4.81 -12.97 14.08
CA TRP A 49 -4.20 -12.42 15.30
C TRP A 49 -4.81 -11.08 15.70
N PHE A 50 -5.38 -10.30 14.77
CA PHE A 50 -6.04 -9.04 15.13
C PHE A 50 -7.12 -9.21 16.21
N ASN A 51 -7.88 -10.30 16.18
CA ASN A 51 -8.92 -10.56 17.19
C ASN A 51 -8.42 -11.46 18.33
N ASN A 52 -7.43 -12.30 18.06
CA ASN A 52 -7.07 -13.42 18.95
C ASN A 52 -5.80 -13.16 19.76
N ASP A 53 -4.90 -12.31 19.26
CA ASP A 53 -3.57 -12.04 19.83
C ASP A 53 -2.98 -10.77 19.20
N ILE A 54 -3.48 -9.61 19.63
CA ILE A 54 -3.13 -8.33 19.02
C ILE A 54 -1.65 -7.97 19.23
N ASP A 55 -1.05 -8.39 20.36
CA ASP A 55 0.34 -8.10 20.68
C ASP A 55 1.30 -8.82 19.73
N LYS A 56 0.98 -10.05 19.36
CA LYS A 56 1.74 -10.78 18.33
C LYS A 56 1.64 -10.13 16.96
N LEU A 57 0.48 -9.55 16.62
CA LEU A 57 0.32 -8.79 15.38
C LEU A 57 1.07 -7.45 15.42
N ASN A 58 1.07 -6.77 16.58
CA ASN A 58 1.83 -5.54 16.80
C ASN A 58 3.33 -5.80 16.62
N HIS A 59 3.85 -6.88 17.22
CA HIS A 59 5.25 -7.27 17.09
C HIS A 59 5.63 -7.51 15.61
N LEU A 60 4.80 -8.23 14.86
CA LEU A 60 5.00 -8.42 13.41
C LEU A 60 4.99 -7.08 12.65
N ALA A 61 4.07 -6.17 12.98
CA ALA A 61 4.00 -4.85 12.32
C ALA A 61 5.29 -4.04 12.56
N ASP A 62 5.85 -4.14 13.76
CA ASP A 62 7.12 -3.49 14.12
C ASP A 62 8.31 -4.16 13.42
N GLU A 63 8.39 -5.50 13.37
CA GLU A 63 9.41 -6.22 12.59
C GLU A 63 9.42 -5.79 11.12
N LEU A 64 8.23 -5.71 10.50
CA LEU A 64 8.08 -5.30 9.10
C LEU A 64 8.46 -3.84 8.87
N TYR A 65 8.13 -2.96 9.82
CA TYR A 65 8.50 -1.56 9.78
C TYR A 65 10.03 -1.39 9.76
N HIS A 66 10.75 -2.08 10.66
CA HIS A 66 12.21 -2.02 10.74
C HIS A 66 12.87 -2.71 9.54
N SER A 67 12.33 -3.82 9.06
CA SER A 67 12.86 -4.54 7.90
C SER A 67 12.62 -3.81 6.58
N GLY A 68 11.61 -2.93 6.54
CA GLY A 68 11.32 -2.09 5.39
C GLY A 68 11.08 -2.89 4.12
N ILE A 69 11.78 -2.53 3.04
CA ILE A 69 11.65 -3.16 1.71
C ILE A 69 12.48 -4.46 1.58
N SER A 70 13.35 -4.75 2.54
CA SER A 70 14.27 -5.89 2.48
C SER A 70 13.62 -7.22 2.91
N THR A 71 12.41 -7.17 3.49
CA THR A 71 11.68 -8.38 3.88
C THR A 71 11.08 -9.10 2.67
N PRO A 72 11.12 -10.44 2.61
CA PRO A 72 10.46 -11.21 1.55
C PRO A 72 8.94 -11.06 1.55
N ARG A 73 8.37 -10.46 2.61
CA ARG A 73 6.94 -10.13 2.68
C ARG A 73 6.58 -8.85 1.93
N PHE A 74 7.56 -8.04 1.55
CA PHE A 74 7.31 -6.74 0.91
C PHE A 74 6.60 -6.94 -0.44
N THR A 75 5.42 -6.33 -0.58
CA THR A 75 4.58 -6.47 -1.78
C THR A 75 4.74 -5.26 -2.69
N PHE A 76 4.50 -4.06 -2.18
CA PHE A 76 4.77 -2.77 -2.83
C PHE A 76 4.64 -1.63 -1.81
N SER A 77 5.00 -0.43 -2.24
CA SER A 77 4.90 0.82 -1.49
C SER A 77 4.19 1.89 -2.32
N GLU A 78 3.50 2.81 -1.67
CA GLU A 78 3.04 4.04 -2.34
C GLU A 78 4.20 4.96 -2.72
N MET A 79 5.35 4.85 -2.05
CA MET A 79 6.57 5.55 -2.44
C MET A 79 7.22 4.85 -3.63
N SER A 80 7.11 5.45 -4.82
CA SER A 80 7.52 4.82 -6.09
C SER A 80 8.98 4.37 -6.13
N THR A 81 9.89 5.11 -5.48
CA THR A 81 11.33 4.78 -5.41
C THR A 81 11.64 3.55 -4.57
N GLU A 82 10.70 3.05 -3.77
CA GLU A 82 10.83 1.80 -3.01
C GLU A 82 10.45 0.55 -3.82
N ASN A 83 9.86 0.74 -5.00
CA ASN A 83 9.37 -0.35 -5.83
C ASN A 83 10.32 -0.67 -6.98
N ASN A 84 10.46 -1.96 -7.28
CA ASN A 84 10.97 -2.40 -8.57
C ASN A 84 9.88 -2.34 -9.67
N TYR A 85 10.27 -2.60 -10.91
CA TYR A 85 9.36 -2.54 -12.07
C TYR A 85 8.07 -3.36 -11.90
N SER A 86 8.17 -4.62 -11.46
CA SER A 86 7.02 -5.50 -11.26
C SER A 86 6.10 -4.99 -10.15
N GLN A 87 6.67 -4.45 -9.08
CA GLN A 87 5.91 -3.86 -7.97
C GLN A 87 5.21 -2.57 -8.38
N THR A 88 5.82 -1.75 -9.24
CA THR A 88 5.19 -0.56 -9.82
C THR A 88 3.99 -0.92 -10.70
N ILE A 89 4.10 -1.97 -11.54
CA ILE A 89 2.95 -2.47 -12.31
C ILE A 89 1.83 -2.92 -11.38
N LEU A 90 2.18 -3.60 -10.28
CA LEU A 90 1.22 -4.08 -9.31
C LEU A 90 0.50 -2.93 -8.60
N LEU A 91 1.25 -1.94 -8.12
CA LEU A 91 0.74 -0.70 -7.53
C LEU A 91 -0.24 -0.02 -8.49
N ASN A 92 0.15 0.19 -9.74
CA ASN A 92 -0.70 0.82 -10.75
C ASN A 92 -1.98 0.02 -11.00
N LYS A 93 -1.91 -1.31 -11.08
CA LYS A 93 -3.10 -2.15 -11.24
C LYS A 93 -4.07 -2.03 -10.05
N VAL A 94 -3.51 -1.99 -8.84
CA VAL A 94 -4.24 -1.86 -7.57
C VAL A 94 -4.93 -0.49 -7.46
N PHE A 95 -4.22 0.60 -7.78
CA PHE A 95 -4.72 1.97 -7.64
C PHE A 95 -5.55 2.46 -8.84
N GLN A 96 -5.27 2.04 -10.07
CA GLN A 96 -6.13 2.36 -11.22
C GLN A 96 -7.54 1.77 -11.05
N ARG A 97 -7.65 0.60 -10.41
CA ARG A 97 -8.95 0.01 -10.06
C ARG A 97 -9.70 0.77 -8.97
N SER A 98 -9.01 1.41 -8.01
CA SER A 98 -9.69 2.24 -7.02
C SER A 98 -10.24 3.54 -7.63
N ILE A 99 -9.59 4.05 -8.69
CA ILE A 99 -10.07 5.22 -9.44
C ILE A 99 -11.28 4.85 -10.32
N LYS A 100 -11.22 3.75 -11.07
CA LYS A 100 -12.33 3.31 -11.96
C LYS A 100 -13.62 2.90 -11.23
N ASN A 101 -13.56 2.59 -9.94
CA ASN A 101 -14.71 2.18 -9.14
C ASN A 101 -15.34 3.33 -8.31
N LYS A 102 -14.92 4.58 -8.50
CA LYS A 102 -15.64 5.75 -7.96
C LYS A 102 -16.77 6.14 -8.93
N PRO A 103 -17.98 6.53 -8.45
CA PRO A 103 -18.97 7.14 -9.33
C PRO A 103 -18.35 8.36 -10.03
N GLN A 104 -18.55 8.45 -11.34
CA GLN A 104 -18.01 9.49 -12.21
C GLN A 104 -18.33 10.88 -11.66
N GLN A 105 -17.33 11.58 -11.12
CA GLN A 105 -17.38 13.04 -10.99
C GLN A 105 -16.04 13.74 -11.21
N ASN A 106 -14.92 13.04 -11.39
CA ASN A 106 -13.59 13.69 -11.39
C ASN A 106 -12.67 13.23 -12.54
N GLU A 107 -13.21 12.78 -13.68
CA GLU A 107 -12.35 12.34 -14.82
C GLU A 107 -11.52 13.47 -15.43
N GLU A 108 -11.91 14.74 -15.27
CA GLU A 108 -11.15 15.90 -15.77
C GLU A 108 -9.95 16.27 -14.88
N HIS A 109 -10.01 16.05 -13.56
CA HIS A 109 -8.94 16.50 -12.65
C HIS A 109 -7.74 15.52 -12.61
N TYR A 110 -7.96 14.24 -12.92
CA TYR A 110 -6.89 13.23 -12.93
C TYR A 110 -6.08 13.22 -14.24
N SER A 111 -6.67 13.59 -15.37
CA SER A 111 -5.93 13.78 -16.63
C SER A 111 -4.96 14.96 -16.52
N GLU A 112 -5.38 16.05 -15.85
CA GLU A 112 -4.54 17.21 -15.55
C GLU A 112 -3.35 16.84 -14.65
N ILE A 113 -3.56 16.07 -13.57
CA ILE A 113 -2.46 15.63 -12.69
C ILE A 113 -1.46 14.73 -13.44
N ILE A 114 -1.93 13.82 -14.29
CA ILE A 114 -1.04 12.96 -15.10
C ILE A 114 -0.28 13.77 -16.15
N GLN A 115 -0.90 14.80 -16.74
CA GLN A 115 -0.21 15.71 -17.65
C GLN A 115 0.83 16.58 -16.93
N ILE A 116 0.51 17.14 -15.76
CA ILE A 116 1.46 17.93 -14.94
C ILE A 116 2.68 17.10 -14.52
N CYS A 117 2.48 15.83 -14.16
CA CYS A 117 3.59 14.93 -13.82
C CYS A 117 4.47 14.57 -15.03
N HIS A 118 3.90 14.41 -16.22
CA HIS A 118 4.68 14.17 -17.45
C HIS A 118 5.43 15.43 -17.93
N ILE A 119 4.88 16.62 -17.75
CA ILE A 119 5.55 17.89 -18.08
C ILE A 119 6.78 18.09 -17.18
N ASN A 120 6.65 17.86 -15.86
CA ASN A 120 7.76 18.02 -14.91
C ASN A 120 8.91 17.00 -15.07
N ILE A 121 8.66 15.86 -15.71
CA ILE A 121 9.72 14.89 -16.02
C ILE A 121 10.56 15.36 -17.22
N ASN A 122 9.96 16.01 -18.21
CA ASN A 122 10.66 16.46 -19.41
C ASN A 122 11.51 17.72 -19.17
N GLU A 123 11.13 18.58 -18.21
CA GLU A 123 11.92 19.78 -17.87
C GLU A 123 13.10 19.51 -16.90
N ARG A 124 13.25 18.30 -16.37
CA ARG A 124 14.40 17.92 -15.53
C ARG A 124 15.57 17.30 -16.32
N PHE A 125 15.43 17.14 -17.63
CA PHE A 125 16.44 16.53 -18.51
C PHE A 125 16.81 17.41 -19.73
N LEU A 126 16.52 18.71 -19.68
CA LEU A 126 17.05 19.73 -20.62
C LEU A 126 17.91 20.74 -19.87
#